data_AF-A0A0B8NN68-F1
#
_entry.id   AF-A0A0B8NN68-F1
#
_cell.length_a   1.000
_cell.length_b   1.000
_cell.length_c   1.000
_cell.angle_alpha   90.00
_cell.angle_beta   90.00
_cell.angle_gamma   90.00
#
_symmetry.space_group_name_H-M   'P 1'
#
loop_
_entity.id
_entity.type
_entity.pdbx_description
1 polymer ?
#
loop_
_entity_poly.entity_id
_entity_poly.type
_entity_poly.pdbx_seq_one_letter_code
_entity_poly.pdbx_strand_id
1 'polypeptide(L)'
;MFPHLEVGGRIVTDTYDCNGYFESGCGIRDLSATTKFQLPYLEEWTGFNLAFGAQDIGGAASNFDAYFVVADTEIDAFNLRLSGGYGKSDLSLGVLDGPFAGAEWQPFDFVQLTGEYDAQEFNAAVRLITPQDMLPYGAQLAAQYQLYSGHENQDQTLWGVSASVPFFGDTFTRKKYSDIKPNAQTQLETELAKAEASSLTQLIGQLEKEGFVNIRVGSNLDTLVIALESKRYQHNPMDGAGVALGIISANSGEDLFSELPRGSNSAQKIELVLLQNKIPMLAINTELNCYRDFLKTGAECSQVEFSNEG
;
A
#
# COMPACT_ATOMS: atom_id res chain seq x y z
N MET A 1 3.50 -10.36 3.82
CA MET A 1 3.64 -9.40 4.94
C MET A 1 2.26 -9.07 5.47
N PHE A 2 2.09 -8.99 6.79
CA PHE A 2 0.82 -8.55 7.39
C PHE A 2 0.72 -7.03 7.24
N PRO A 3 -0.22 -6.51 6.43
CA PRO A 3 -0.38 -5.06 6.32
C PRO A 3 -0.75 -4.50 7.70
N HIS A 4 -0.17 -3.35 8.06
CA HIS A 4 -0.38 -2.65 9.34
C HIS A 4 0.30 -3.25 10.58
N LEU A 5 1.11 -4.31 10.44
CA LEU A 5 1.97 -4.82 11.50
C LEU A 5 3.44 -4.60 11.12
N GLU A 6 4.15 -3.85 11.94
CA GLU A 6 5.60 -3.69 11.86
C GLU A 6 6.26 -4.46 13.00
N VAL A 7 7.32 -5.21 12.67
CA VAL A 7 8.15 -5.93 13.63
C VAL A 7 9.60 -5.62 13.34
N GLY A 8 10.35 -5.23 14.38
CA GLY A 8 11.78 -4.98 14.33
C GLY A 8 12.51 -5.79 15.39
N GLY A 9 13.78 -6.10 15.15
CA GLY A 9 14.66 -6.71 16.13
C GLY A 9 15.98 -5.95 16.18
N ARG A 10 16.56 -5.83 17.36
CA ARG A 10 17.85 -5.18 17.59
C ARG A 10 18.73 -6.08 18.46
N ILE A 11 19.97 -6.24 18.05
CA ILE A 11 21.01 -6.93 18.84
C ILE A 11 22.01 -5.89 19.29
N VAL A 12 22.28 -5.86 20.60
CA VAL A 12 23.29 -4.99 21.22
C VAL A 12 24.35 -5.88 21.86
N THR A 13 25.62 -5.54 21.65
CA THR A 13 26.75 -6.17 22.35
C THR A 13 27.72 -5.08 22.79
N ASP A 14 28.09 -5.10 24.06
CA ASP A 14 29.07 -4.14 24.61
C ASP A 14 30.50 -4.50 24.20
N THR A 15 30.77 -5.79 24.03
CA THR A 15 32.10 -6.30 23.61
C THR A 15 31.96 -7.16 22.36
N TYR A 16 32.85 -6.94 21.39
CA TYR A 16 32.85 -7.64 20.10
C TYR A 16 33.96 -8.70 19.99
N ASP A 17 34.87 -8.71 20.96
CA ASP A 17 36.11 -9.48 21.00
C ASP A 17 36.15 -10.53 22.12
N CYS A 18 35.12 -10.60 22.96
CA CYS A 18 35.04 -11.55 24.08
C CYS A 18 34.22 -12.80 23.73
N ASN A 19 34.73 -13.98 24.04
CA ASN A 19 34.00 -15.24 23.82
C ASN A 19 33.21 -15.65 25.08
N GLY A 20 31.93 -15.30 25.12
CA GLY A 20 31.03 -15.59 26.26
C GLY A 20 30.79 -17.06 26.60
N TYR A 21 31.35 -18.02 25.86
CA TYR A 21 31.34 -19.45 26.23
C TYR A 21 32.57 -19.89 27.05
N PHE A 22 33.68 -19.16 26.94
CA PHE A 22 34.95 -19.53 27.57
C PHE A 22 35.52 -18.43 28.47
N GLU A 23 35.03 -17.21 28.32
CA GLU A 23 35.52 -16.02 28.99
C GLU A 23 34.41 -15.40 29.85
N SER A 24 34.80 -14.80 30.98
CA SER A 24 33.87 -14.15 31.92
C SER A 24 34.05 -12.63 31.85
N GLY A 25 32.98 -11.87 32.10
CA GLY A 25 33.02 -10.40 32.04
C GLY A 25 32.83 -9.79 30.64
N CYS A 26 32.27 -10.53 29.68
CA CYS A 26 32.06 -10.08 28.29
C CYS A 26 31.00 -8.97 28.09
N GLY A 27 30.64 -8.18 29.10
CA GLY A 27 29.60 -7.17 29.02
C GLY A 27 28.20 -7.74 28.73
N ILE A 28 27.27 -6.87 28.36
CA ILE A 28 25.89 -7.27 28.06
C ILE A 28 25.76 -7.64 26.58
N ARG A 29 25.01 -8.70 26.32
CA ARG A 29 24.48 -9.07 25.00
C ARG A 29 22.98 -9.12 25.11
N ASP A 30 22.29 -8.27 24.38
CA ASP A 30 20.84 -8.19 24.46
C ASP A 30 20.20 -8.25 23.07
N LEU A 31 19.09 -8.98 23.01
CA LEU A 31 18.24 -9.08 21.84
C LEU A 31 16.90 -8.49 22.24
N SER A 32 16.53 -7.42 21.56
CA SER A 32 15.30 -6.68 21.79
C SER A 32 14.40 -6.79 20.56
N ALA A 33 13.09 -6.87 20.77
CA ALA A 33 12.10 -6.86 19.71
C ALA A 33 11.14 -5.68 19.86
N THR A 34 10.76 -5.06 18.75
CA THR A 34 9.77 -3.99 18.72
C THR A 34 8.62 -4.41 17.84
N THR A 35 7.40 -4.14 18.28
CA THR A 35 6.19 -4.36 17.48
C THR A 35 5.36 -3.09 17.46
N LYS A 36 4.78 -2.78 16.30
CA LYS A 36 3.87 -1.65 16.13
C LYS A 36 2.70 -2.09 15.27
N PHE A 37 1.49 -1.81 15.75
CA PHE A 37 0.24 -2.09 15.07
C PHE A 37 -0.46 -0.78 14.72
N GLN A 38 -0.66 -0.54 13.43
CA GLN A 38 -1.37 0.63 12.92
C GLN A 38 -2.84 0.29 12.68
N LEU A 39 -3.75 1.20 13.04
CA LEU A 39 -5.16 1.03 12.74
C LEU A 39 -5.41 1.25 11.24
N PRO A 40 -5.98 0.25 10.53
CA PRO A 40 -6.27 0.38 9.12
C PRO A 40 -7.43 1.38 8.89
N TYR A 41 -7.41 2.07 7.74
CA TYR A 41 -8.48 2.96 7.25
C TYR A 41 -8.80 4.22 8.07
N LEU A 42 -8.13 4.46 9.20
CA LEU A 42 -8.39 5.64 10.03
C LEU A 42 -7.99 6.95 9.34
N GLU A 43 -6.88 6.93 8.60
CA GLU A 43 -6.37 8.09 7.85
C GLU A 43 -7.40 8.61 6.84
N GLU A 44 -8.09 7.71 6.14
CA GLU A 44 -9.09 8.06 5.13
C GLU A 44 -10.31 8.79 5.71
N TRP A 45 -10.64 8.54 6.98
CA TRP A 45 -11.78 9.13 7.67
C TRP A 45 -11.44 10.39 8.47
N THR A 46 -10.23 10.46 9.01
CA THR A 46 -9.89 11.46 10.04
C THR A 46 -8.75 12.39 9.64
N GLY A 47 -8.00 12.05 8.58
CA GLY A 47 -6.79 12.76 8.17
C GLY A 47 -5.55 12.39 8.97
N PHE A 48 -5.61 11.44 9.92
CA PHE A 48 -4.45 10.98 10.67
C PHE A 48 -4.41 9.45 10.83
N ASN A 49 -3.20 8.92 10.93
CA ASN A 49 -2.93 7.54 11.31
C ASN A 49 -2.86 7.41 12.83
N LEU A 50 -3.30 6.27 13.37
CA LEU A 50 -3.15 5.92 14.78
C LEU A 50 -2.48 4.56 14.89
N ALA A 51 -1.47 4.45 15.73
CA ALA A 51 -0.76 3.21 15.98
C ALA A 51 -0.49 2.99 17.47
N PHE A 52 -0.42 1.71 17.84
CA PHE A 52 -0.03 1.24 19.16
C PHE A 52 1.26 0.46 19.02
N GLY A 53 2.23 0.72 19.89
CA GLY A 53 3.52 0.05 19.82
C GLY A 53 4.02 -0.39 21.18
N ALA A 54 4.89 -1.37 21.13
CA ALA A 54 5.64 -1.87 22.26
C ALA A 54 7.09 -2.09 21.81
N GLN A 55 8.03 -1.53 22.55
CA GLN A 55 9.46 -1.62 22.31
C GLN A 55 10.12 -2.48 23.39
N ASP A 56 11.20 -3.17 23.00
CA ASP A 56 12.01 -4.02 23.87
C ASP A 56 11.29 -5.23 24.48
N ILE A 57 10.41 -5.86 23.70
CA ILE A 57 9.64 -7.03 24.11
C ILE A 57 10.56 -8.27 24.15
N GLY A 58 11.16 -8.51 25.32
CA GLY A 58 11.97 -9.68 25.62
C GLY A 58 13.47 -9.46 25.44
N GLY A 59 14.26 -10.21 26.23
CA GLY A 59 15.71 -10.11 26.36
C GLY A 59 16.17 -10.87 27.62
N ALA A 60 17.47 -11.12 27.79
CA ALA A 60 17.97 -11.80 29.00
C ALA A 60 17.86 -10.93 30.26
N ALA A 61 17.66 -9.62 30.09
CA ALA A 61 17.33 -8.66 31.12
C ALA A 61 16.22 -7.73 30.58
N SER A 62 14.96 -8.11 30.82
CA SER A 62 13.75 -7.35 30.46
C SER A 62 13.64 -6.06 31.29
N ASN A 63 14.48 -5.06 30.99
CA ASN A 63 14.57 -3.83 31.78
C ASN A 63 14.00 -2.59 31.07
N PHE A 64 13.43 -2.73 29.86
CA PHE A 64 13.16 -1.58 28.99
C PHE A 64 11.81 -1.67 28.26
N ASP A 65 10.75 -2.05 28.97
CA ASP A 65 9.41 -2.11 28.38
C ASP A 65 8.86 -0.69 28.16
N ALA A 66 8.69 -0.27 26.90
CA ALA A 66 7.99 0.95 26.55
C ALA A 66 6.74 0.65 25.73
N TYR A 67 5.58 1.11 26.20
CA TYR A 67 4.30 1.03 25.50
C TYR A 67 3.86 2.42 25.09
N PHE A 68 3.43 2.58 23.84
CA PHE A 68 3.02 3.89 23.35
C PHE A 68 1.83 3.82 22.41
N VAL A 69 1.13 4.95 22.35
CA VAL A 69 0.16 5.27 21.31
C VAL A 69 0.65 6.51 20.59
N VAL A 70 0.61 6.49 19.25
CA VAL A 70 1.06 7.60 18.42
C VAL A 70 0.05 7.85 17.31
N ALA A 71 -0.25 9.12 17.09
CA ALA A 71 -0.95 9.59 15.91
C ALA A 71 0.02 10.37 15.02
N ASP A 72 -0.13 10.23 13.71
CA ASP A 72 0.65 11.01 12.76
C ASP A 72 -0.17 11.42 11.54
N THR A 73 0.17 12.58 10.99
CA THR A 73 -0.46 13.16 9.81
C THR A 73 0.62 13.66 8.86
N GLU A 74 0.34 13.56 7.57
CA GLU A 74 1.18 14.13 6.53
C GLU A 74 0.47 15.31 5.88
N ILE A 75 1.16 16.44 5.79
CA ILE A 75 0.68 17.67 5.16
C ILE A 75 1.41 17.77 3.82
N ASP A 76 0.80 17.19 2.80
CA ASP A 76 1.37 17.04 1.45
C ASP A 76 1.80 18.39 0.84
N ALA A 77 1.06 19.48 1.12
CA ALA A 77 1.37 20.82 0.59
C ALA A 77 2.76 21.35 0.97
N PHE A 78 3.38 20.81 2.02
CA PHE A 78 4.68 21.25 2.53
C PHE A 78 5.70 20.12 2.68
N ASN A 79 5.37 18.89 2.26
CA ASN A 79 6.16 17.69 2.57
C ASN A 79 6.52 17.62 4.06
N LEU A 80 5.52 17.85 4.91
CA LEU A 80 5.66 17.95 6.35
C LEU A 80 4.88 16.82 7.02
N ARG A 81 5.54 16.01 7.82
CA ARG A 81 4.90 15.01 8.67
C ARG A 81 4.96 15.47 10.11
N LEU A 82 3.82 15.36 10.79
CA LEU A 82 3.70 15.65 12.21
C LEU A 82 3.28 14.39 12.94
N SER A 83 3.90 14.12 14.07
CA SER A 83 3.55 13.00 14.95
C SER A 83 3.40 13.48 16.39
N GLY A 84 2.51 12.83 17.12
CA GLY A 84 2.25 13.12 18.52
C GLY A 84 1.71 11.89 19.22
N GLY A 85 2.18 11.64 20.43
CA GLY A 85 1.82 10.42 21.14
C GLY A 85 2.01 10.54 22.65
N TYR A 86 1.67 9.45 23.31
CA TYR A 86 1.90 9.28 24.73
C TYR A 86 2.46 7.88 24.97
N GLY A 87 3.57 7.83 25.71
CA GLY A 87 4.24 6.60 26.08
C GLY A 87 4.26 6.40 27.58
N LYS A 88 4.47 5.15 27.98
CA LYS A 88 4.86 4.77 29.33
C LYS A 88 6.05 3.85 29.21
N SER A 89 7.11 4.15 29.94
CA SER A 89 8.42 3.54 29.76
C SER A 89 9.17 3.51 31.08
N ASP A 90 9.85 2.39 31.35
CA ASP A 90 10.76 2.26 32.50
C ASP A 90 12.24 2.47 32.09
N LEU A 91 12.50 3.07 30.91
CA LEU A 91 13.86 3.35 30.43
C LEU A 91 14.63 4.28 31.36
N SER A 92 15.94 4.02 31.52
CA SER A 92 16.84 4.66 32.49
C SER A 92 17.15 6.16 32.25
N LEU A 93 16.36 6.85 31.43
CA LEU A 93 16.47 8.28 31.12
C LEU A 93 15.08 8.95 30.98
N GLY A 94 13.97 8.25 31.29
CA GLY A 94 12.61 8.79 31.14
C GLY A 94 12.12 8.91 29.69
N VAL A 95 12.89 8.42 28.72
CA VAL A 95 12.55 8.45 27.29
C VAL A 95 11.25 7.69 27.04
N LEU A 96 10.31 8.35 26.35
CA LEU A 96 8.95 7.87 26.08
C LEU A 96 8.11 7.61 27.34
N ASP A 97 8.44 8.21 28.49
CA ASP A 97 7.55 8.23 29.67
C ASP A 97 6.81 9.57 29.74
N GLY A 98 5.68 9.65 29.04
CA GLY A 98 4.87 10.86 28.91
C GLY A 98 4.55 11.25 27.47
N PRO A 99 4.14 12.51 27.24
CA PRO A 99 3.81 13.00 25.91
C PRO A 99 5.08 13.22 25.08
N PHE A 100 5.06 12.74 23.85
CA PHE A 100 6.13 12.94 22.87
C PHE A 100 5.56 13.47 21.55
N ALA A 101 6.38 14.17 20.77
CA ALA A 101 5.96 14.72 19.49
C ALA A 101 7.14 14.88 18.54
N GLY A 102 6.85 14.84 17.24
CA GLY A 102 7.86 14.99 16.20
C GLY A 102 7.35 15.76 15.00
N ALA A 103 8.28 16.37 14.28
CA ALA A 103 8.06 16.98 13.00
C ALA A 103 9.19 16.59 12.05
N GLU A 104 8.82 16.12 10.86
CA GLU A 104 9.74 15.79 9.78
C GLU A 104 9.38 16.62 8.57
N TRP A 105 10.33 17.43 8.09
CA TRP A 105 10.13 18.32 6.96
C TRP A 105 11.13 18.00 5.86
N GLN A 106 10.61 17.70 4.67
CA GLN A 106 11.41 17.35 3.50
C GLN A 106 11.14 18.32 2.34
N PRO A 107 11.74 19.54 2.37
CA PRO A 107 11.51 20.54 1.34
C PRO A 107 12.01 20.12 -0.05
N PHE A 108 12.99 19.22 -0.10
CA PHE A 108 13.56 18.68 -1.33
C PHE A 108 13.72 17.16 -1.22
N ASP A 109 13.78 16.46 -2.35
CA ASP A 109 14.00 15.00 -2.41
C ASP A 109 15.37 14.54 -1.85
N PHE A 110 16.30 15.47 -1.64
CA PHE A 110 17.64 15.20 -1.12
C PHE A 110 17.91 15.73 0.30
N VAL A 111 16.98 16.46 0.94
CA VAL A 111 17.17 17.05 2.28
C VAL A 111 15.94 16.85 3.14
N GLN A 112 16.13 16.29 4.33
CA GLN A 112 15.13 16.13 5.36
C GLN A 112 15.63 16.74 6.68
N LEU A 113 14.75 17.46 7.37
CA LEU A 113 14.97 18.01 8.70
C LEU A 113 14.00 17.34 9.66
N THR A 114 14.51 16.90 10.81
CA THR A 114 13.70 16.21 11.81
C THR A 114 13.89 16.90 13.15
N GLY A 115 12.79 17.14 13.86
CA GLY A 115 12.78 17.59 15.25
C GLY A 115 11.89 16.68 16.07
N GLU A 116 12.37 16.19 17.19
CA GLU A 116 11.68 15.22 18.05
C GLU A 116 11.80 15.63 19.51
N TYR A 117 10.68 15.57 20.23
CA TYR A 117 10.62 15.68 21.68
C TYR A 117 10.18 14.34 22.25
N ASP A 118 11.01 13.73 23.10
CA ASP A 118 10.85 12.33 23.53
C ASP A 118 10.27 12.16 24.94
N ALA A 119 9.53 13.17 25.41
CA ALA A 119 9.02 13.37 26.78
C ALA A 119 10.05 13.88 27.80
N GLN A 120 11.35 13.75 27.52
CA GLN A 120 12.40 14.27 28.39
C GLN A 120 13.09 15.46 27.74
N GLU A 121 13.48 15.32 26.47
CA GLU A 121 14.34 16.25 25.78
C GLU A 121 14.01 16.43 24.29
N PHE A 122 14.60 17.46 23.69
CA PHE A 122 14.44 17.78 22.28
C PHE A 122 15.70 17.45 21.49
N ASN A 123 15.51 16.79 20.36
CA ASN A 123 16.54 16.40 19.41
C ASN A 123 16.22 17.00 18.04
N ALA A 124 17.25 17.43 17.32
CA ALA A 124 17.10 17.86 15.94
C ALA A 124 18.21 17.29 15.06
N ALA A 125 17.84 16.86 13.85
CA ALA A 125 18.76 16.27 12.89
C ALA A 125 18.51 16.76 11.47
N VAL A 126 19.55 16.72 10.66
CA VAL A 126 19.47 16.86 9.21
C VAL A 126 19.88 15.54 8.57
N ARG A 127 19.17 15.16 7.52
CA ARG A 127 19.45 13.99 6.71
C ARG A 127 19.55 14.38 5.25
N LEU A 128 20.67 14.02 4.63
CA LEU A 128 20.92 14.15 3.20
C LEU A 128 20.70 12.80 2.56
N ILE A 129 19.86 12.74 1.53
CA ILE A 129 19.44 11.49 0.88
C ILE A 129 19.73 11.62 -0.61
N THR A 130 20.15 10.52 -1.25
CA THR A 130 20.27 10.52 -2.71
C THR A 130 18.87 10.50 -3.35
N PRO A 131 18.58 11.43 -4.29
CA PRO A 131 17.35 11.42 -5.08
C PRO A 131 17.01 10.07 -5.69
N GLN A 132 15.71 9.89 -5.95
CA GLN A 132 15.24 8.70 -6.66
C GLN A 132 15.91 8.62 -8.04
N ASP A 133 16.19 7.40 -8.49
CA ASP A 133 16.82 7.10 -9.80
C ASP A 133 18.28 7.58 -9.97
N MET A 134 18.89 8.19 -8.95
CA MET A 134 20.31 8.60 -9.00
C MET A 134 21.27 7.41 -8.94
N LEU A 135 20.88 6.33 -8.26
CA LEU A 135 21.66 5.11 -8.10
C LEU A 135 20.97 3.92 -8.76
N PRO A 136 21.72 2.92 -9.25
CA PRO A 136 21.16 1.75 -9.92
C PRO A 136 20.28 0.92 -8.97
N TYR A 137 19.34 0.17 -9.55
CA TYR A 137 18.43 -0.74 -8.85
C TYR A 137 17.53 -0.06 -7.79
N GLY A 138 17.30 1.25 -7.92
CA GLY A 138 16.53 2.01 -6.91
C GLY A 138 17.23 2.08 -5.56
N ALA A 139 18.56 1.89 -5.53
CA ALA A 139 19.34 2.04 -4.31
C ALA A 139 19.29 3.50 -3.82
N GLN A 140 19.40 3.69 -2.51
CA GLN A 140 19.56 5.01 -1.90
C GLN A 140 20.67 4.98 -0.86
N LEU A 141 21.40 6.09 -0.80
CA LEU A 141 22.33 6.39 0.28
C LEU A 141 21.82 7.60 1.05
N ALA A 142 22.01 7.60 2.36
CA ALA A 142 21.75 8.76 3.17
C ALA A 142 22.85 8.97 4.22
N ALA A 143 23.11 10.23 4.52
CA ALA A 143 23.95 10.67 5.62
C ALA A 143 23.10 11.50 6.58
N GLN A 144 23.21 11.25 7.87
CA GLN A 144 22.49 11.98 8.91
C GLN A 144 23.47 12.61 9.88
N TYR A 145 23.13 13.81 10.36
CA TYR A 145 23.89 14.55 11.33
C TYR A 145 22.95 15.16 12.36
N GLN A 146 23.23 14.94 13.64
CA GLN A 146 22.44 15.51 14.72
C GLN A 146 22.88 16.96 14.97
N LEU A 147 21.97 17.89 14.70
CA LEU A 147 22.19 19.33 14.85
C LEU A 147 22.09 19.79 16.31
N TYR A 148 21.21 19.14 17.08
CA TYR A 148 20.95 19.49 18.48
C TYR A 148 20.51 18.26 19.28
N SER A 149 20.92 18.21 20.54
CA SER A 149 20.52 17.23 21.53
C SER A 149 20.33 17.93 22.86
N GLY A 150 19.24 17.63 23.56
CA GLY A 150 19.02 18.12 24.92
C GLY A 150 19.90 17.43 25.96
N HIS A 151 20.56 16.32 25.61
CA HIS A 151 21.12 15.40 26.61
C HIS A 151 22.35 16.03 27.24
N GLU A 152 22.22 16.47 28.49
CA GLU A 152 23.32 17.04 29.26
C GLU A 152 24.45 15.99 29.38
N ASN A 153 25.62 16.31 28.81
CA ASN A 153 26.88 15.55 28.77
C ASN A 153 27.23 14.76 27.49
N GLN A 154 26.68 15.11 26.32
CA GLN A 154 27.26 14.63 25.05
C GLN A 154 28.10 15.71 24.35
N ASP A 155 29.40 15.77 24.66
CA ASP A 155 30.42 16.38 23.79
C ASP A 155 30.60 15.60 22.46
N GLN A 156 29.77 14.58 22.24
CA GLN A 156 29.89 13.63 21.15
C GLN A 156 28.96 14.03 20.01
N THR A 157 29.58 14.27 18.85
CA THR A 157 28.85 14.52 17.61
C THR A 157 28.33 13.21 17.05
N LEU A 158 27.00 13.06 16.99
CA LEU A 158 26.33 11.89 16.42
C LEU A 158 26.09 12.08 14.91
N TRP A 159 26.59 11.15 14.13
CA TRP A 159 26.41 11.08 12.68
C TRP A 159 26.19 9.64 12.26
N GLY A 160 25.52 9.44 11.13
CA GLY A 160 25.23 8.10 10.62
C GLY A 160 25.19 8.08 9.11
N VAL A 161 25.41 6.88 8.55
CA VAL A 161 25.25 6.61 7.12
C VAL A 161 24.38 5.38 6.95
N SER A 162 23.45 5.42 6.01
CA SER A 162 22.54 4.31 5.71
C SER A 162 22.50 4.04 4.22
N ALA A 163 22.42 2.76 3.86
CA ALA A 163 22.21 2.32 2.49
C ALA A 163 20.96 1.43 2.43
N SER A 164 20.10 1.64 1.43
CA SER A 164 18.91 0.83 1.21
C SER A 164 18.82 0.39 -0.25
N VAL A 165 18.51 -0.89 -0.47
CA VAL A 165 18.29 -1.47 -1.80
C VAL A 165 16.99 -2.27 -1.76
N PRO A 166 16.04 -2.02 -2.68
CA PRO A 166 14.84 -2.84 -2.80
C PRO A 166 15.18 -4.20 -3.42
N PHE A 167 14.94 -5.30 -2.70
CA PHE A 167 15.29 -6.67 -3.14
C PHE A 167 14.20 -7.37 -3.98
N PHE A 168 12.99 -6.83 -4.02
CA PHE A 168 11.89 -7.33 -4.85
C PHE A 168 11.43 -6.16 -5.73
N GLY A 169 11.36 -6.39 -7.04
CA GLY A 169 11.14 -5.37 -8.08
C GLY A 169 9.84 -4.57 -7.96
N ASP A 170 8.97 -4.94 -7.02
CA ASP A 170 7.83 -4.13 -6.61
C ASP A 170 8.19 -3.41 -5.31
N THR A 171 8.42 -2.11 -5.41
CA THR A 171 8.63 -1.24 -4.26
C THR A 171 7.35 -1.22 -3.42
N PHE A 172 7.33 -1.94 -2.30
CA PHE A 172 6.40 -1.70 -1.19
C PHE A 172 6.87 -0.56 -0.29
N THR A 173 7.78 0.31 -0.74
CA THR A 173 7.72 1.69 -0.26
C THR A 173 6.37 2.21 -0.73
N ARG A 174 5.59 2.80 0.17
CA ARG A 174 4.41 3.61 -0.16
C ARG A 174 4.91 4.77 -1.02
N LYS A 175 5.20 4.48 -2.29
CA LYS A 175 5.27 5.45 -3.35
C LYS A 175 3.85 5.98 -3.41
N LYS A 176 3.60 7.13 -2.77
CA LYS A 176 2.55 8.04 -3.23
C LYS A 176 2.96 8.48 -4.65
N TYR A 177 2.92 7.57 -5.62
CA TYR A 177 2.65 7.94 -7.01
C TYR A 177 1.16 8.28 -7.04
N SER A 178 0.81 9.39 -6.39
CA SER A 178 -0.54 9.92 -6.33
C SER A 178 -0.54 11.45 -6.24
N ASP A 179 0.47 12.11 -6.80
CA ASP A 179 0.41 13.57 -7.04
C ASP A 179 -0.22 13.93 -8.38
N ILE A 180 -0.64 12.91 -9.12
CA ILE A 180 -1.77 13.01 -10.02
C ILE A 180 -2.58 11.76 -9.68
N LYS A 181 -3.65 11.88 -8.89
CA LYS A 181 -4.82 11.06 -9.18
C LYS A 181 -5.39 11.73 -10.42
N PRO A 182 -5.16 11.24 -11.66
CA PRO A 182 -5.98 11.72 -12.75
C PRO A 182 -7.42 11.61 -12.24
N ASN A 183 -8.20 12.67 -12.42
CA ASN A 183 -9.61 12.69 -12.02
C ASN A 183 -10.17 11.29 -12.31
N ALA A 184 -10.87 10.66 -11.37
CA ALA A 184 -11.37 9.30 -11.57
C ALA A 184 -12.11 9.18 -12.91
N GLN A 185 -12.73 10.27 -13.37
CA GLN A 185 -13.28 10.42 -14.72
C GLN A 185 -12.22 10.37 -15.82
N THR A 186 -11.11 11.12 -15.74
CA THR A 186 -10.00 11.06 -16.70
C THR A 186 -9.30 9.70 -16.72
N GLN A 187 -9.14 9.03 -15.56
CA GLN A 187 -8.66 7.64 -15.52
C GLN A 187 -9.62 6.71 -16.24
N LEU A 188 -10.89 6.79 -15.90
CA LEU A 188 -11.93 5.98 -16.52
C LEU A 188 -12.01 6.22 -18.03
N GLU A 189 -11.95 7.47 -18.48
CA GLU A 189 -11.91 7.82 -19.90
C GLU A 189 -10.69 7.23 -20.60
N THR A 190 -9.52 7.29 -19.96
CA THR A 190 -8.27 6.71 -20.50
C THR A 190 -8.35 5.19 -20.57
N GLU A 191 -8.92 4.53 -19.56
CA GLU A 191 -9.10 3.08 -19.55
C GLU A 191 -10.16 2.63 -20.57
N LEU A 192 -11.28 3.35 -20.67
CA LEU A 192 -12.33 3.05 -21.66
C LEU A 192 -11.86 3.31 -23.11
N ALA A 193 -10.95 4.25 -23.33
CA ALA A 193 -10.35 4.48 -24.64
C ALA A 193 -9.49 3.29 -25.13
N LYS A 194 -9.03 2.41 -24.23
CA LYS A 194 -8.30 1.19 -24.60
C LYS A 194 -9.18 0.16 -25.33
N ALA A 195 -10.50 0.30 -25.26
CA ALA A 195 -11.43 -0.59 -25.95
C ALA A 195 -11.20 -0.57 -27.48
N GLU A 196 -10.78 0.57 -28.05
CA GLU A 196 -10.54 0.70 -29.49
C GLU A 196 -9.32 -0.10 -29.98
N ALA A 197 -8.40 -0.49 -29.09
CA ALA A 197 -7.21 -1.27 -29.42
C ALA A 197 -7.19 -2.66 -28.77
N SER A 198 -8.34 -3.11 -28.24
CA SER A 198 -8.42 -4.30 -27.39
C SER A 198 -8.50 -5.60 -28.19
N SER A 199 -7.77 -6.61 -27.74
CA SER A 199 -7.85 -8.00 -28.23
C SER A 199 -8.38 -8.95 -27.16
N LEU A 200 -8.89 -10.11 -27.59
CA LEU A 200 -9.38 -11.15 -26.68
C LEU A 200 -8.31 -11.60 -25.66
N THR A 201 -7.05 -11.70 -26.10
CA THR A 201 -5.91 -12.04 -25.24
C THR A 201 -5.68 -11.00 -24.16
N GLN A 202 -5.81 -9.71 -24.48
CA GLN A 202 -5.67 -8.63 -23.51
C GLN A 202 -6.82 -8.62 -22.51
N LEU A 203 -8.06 -8.83 -22.98
CA LEU A 203 -9.24 -8.94 -22.11
C LEU A 203 -9.05 -10.06 -21.07
N ILE A 204 -8.67 -11.26 -21.52
CA ILE A 204 -8.42 -12.39 -20.63
C ILE A 204 -7.28 -12.05 -19.65
N GLY A 205 -6.17 -11.49 -20.13
CA GLY A 205 -5.03 -11.13 -19.28
C GLY A 205 -5.38 -10.09 -18.20
N GLN A 206 -6.24 -9.11 -18.49
CA GLN A 206 -6.69 -8.14 -17.49
C GLN A 206 -7.62 -8.77 -16.45
N LEU A 207 -8.52 -9.66 -16.86
CA LEU A 207 -9.40 -10.40 -15.94
C LEU A 207 -8.58 -11.33 -15.02
N GLU A 208 -7.56 -12.02 -15.55
CA GLU A 208 -6.64 -12.84 -14.75
C GLU A 208 -5.85 -11.99 -13.74
N LYS A 209 -5.34 -10.84 -14.18
CA LYS A 209 -4.60 -9.90 -13.32
C LYS A 209 -5.45 -9.40 -12.15
N GLU A 210 -6.74 -9.19 -12.37
CA GLU A 210 -7.69 -8.79 -11.31
C GLU A 210 -8.07 -9.94 -10.35
N GLY A 211 -7.65 -11.18 -10.67
CA GLY A 211 -7.84 -12.35 -9.82
C GLY A 211 -9.09 -13.17 -10.13
N PHE A 212 -9.69 -12.97 -11.30
CA PHE A 212 -10.68 -13.89 -11.85
C PHE A 212 -9.99 -15.16 -12.37
N VAL A 213 -10.69 -16.29 -12.26
CA VAL A 213 -10.19 -17.61 -12.64
C VAL A 213 -11.23 -18.35 -13.46
N ASN A 214 -10.84 -19.48 -14.07
CA ASN A 214 -11.73 -20.31 -14.90
C ASN A 214 -12.44 -19.50 -16.00
N ILE A 215 -11.76 -18.47 -16.53
CA ILE A 215 -12.30 -17.55 -17.53
C ILE A 215 -12.52 -18.31 -18.83
N ARG A 216 -13.74 -18.24 -19.34
CA ARG A 216 -14.15 -18.80 -20.62
C ARG A 216 -14.80 -17.69 -21.41
N VAL A 217 -14.29 -17.47 -22.62
CA VAL A 217 -14.86 -16.49 -23.54
C VAL A 217 -15.38 -17.23 -24.76
N GLY A 218 -16.59 -16.91 -25.17
CA GLY A 218 -17.27 -17.48 -26.31
C GLY A 218 -18.20 -16.47 -26.95
N SER A 219 -18.96 -16.91 -27.93
CA SER A 219 -19.98 -16.08 -28.58
C SER A 219 -21.26 -16.88 -28.77
N ASN A 220 -22.38 -16.17 -28.67
CA ASN A 220 -23.70 -16.65 -29.04
C ASN A 220 -24.31 -15.63 -29.99
N LEU A 221 -24.27 -15.92 -31.29
CA LEU A 221 -24.68 -14.98 -32.35
C LEU A 221 -23.95 -13.64 -32.21
N ASP A 222 -24.68 -12.55 -31.98
CA ASP A 222 -24.18 -11.18 -31.81
C ASP A 222 -23.74 -10.86 -30.37
N THR A 223 -23.77 -11.84 -29.46
CA THR A 223 -23.47 -11.66 -28.04
C THR A 223 -22.14 -12.31 -27.67
N LEU A 224 -21.26 -11.54 -27.03
CA LEU A 224 -20.03 -12.04 -26.42
C LEU A 224 -20.35 -12.60 -25.04
N VAL A 225 -20.06 -13.89 -24.83
CA VAL A 225 -20.34 -14.58 -23.58
C VAL A 225 -19.05 -14.78 -22.81
N ILE A 226 -18.99 -14.29 -21.58
CA ILE A 226 -17.82 -14.37 -20.70
C ILE A 226 -18.26 -15.05 -19.41
N ALA A 227 -17.80 -16.27 -19.19
CA ALA A 227 -18.00 -16.97 -17.93
C ALA A 227 -16.71 -16.93 -17.10
N LEU A 228 -16.80 -16.51 -15.84
CA LEU A 228 -15.64 -16.38 -14.97
C LEU A 228 -15.99 -16.64 -13.51
N GLU A 229 -14.99 -16.99 -12.71
CA GLU A 229 -15.15 -17.26 -11.29
C GLU A 229 -14.31 -16.26 -10.49
N SER A 230 -14.88 -15.71 -9.42
CA SER A 230 -14.16 -14.82 -8.51
C SER A 230 -13.67 -15.58 -7.27
N LYS A 231 -12.36 -15.53 -7.02
CA LYS A 231 -11.81 -15.98 -5.73
C LYS A 231 -11.77 -14.87 -4.68
N ARG A 232 -11.83 -13.60 -5.10
CA ARG A 232 -11.65 -12.40 -4.27
C ARG A 232 -12.96 -11.86 -3.70
N TYR A 233 -14.06 -11.97 -4.45
CA TYR A 233 -15.36 -11.37 -4.12
C TYR A 233 -16.38 -12.41 -3.61
N GLN A 234 -15.94 -13.40 -2.82
CA GLN A 234 -16.81 -14.49 -2.35
C GLN A 234 -17.94 -14.06 -1.41
N HIS A 235 -17.81 -12.89 -0.76
CA HIS A 235 -18.83 -12.35 0.13
C HIS A 235 -19.94 -11.58 -0.59
N ASN A 236 -19.66 -11.03 -1.78
CA ASN A 236 -20.63 -10.28 -2.57
C ASN A 236 -20.37 -10.47 -4.08
N PRO A 237 -21.12 -11.36 -4.77
CA PRO A 237 -20.91 -11.61 -6.19
C PRO A 237 -21.21 -10.36 -7.05
N MET A 238 -22.01 -9.41 -6.58
CA MET A 238 -22.29 -8.18 -7.29
C MET A 238 -21.07 -7.25 -7.41
N ASP A 239 -20.20 -7.23 -6.40
CA ASP A 239 -18.96 -6.44 -6.47
C ASP A 239 -18.02 -7.04 -7.52
N GLY A 240 -17.92 -8.37 -7.55
CA GLY A 240 -17.18 -9.09 -8.59
C GLY A 240 -17.76 -8.87 -9.99
N ALA A 241 -19.08 -8.85 -10.14
CA ALA A 241 -19.75 -8.50 -11.39
C ALA A 241 -19.41 -7.08 -11.84
N GLY A 242 -19.49 -6.09 -10.96
CA GLY A 242 -19.22 -4.69 -11.30
C GLY A 242 -17.78 -4.48 -11.79
N VAL A 243 -16.82 -5.09 -11.10
CA VAL A 243 -15.40 -5.05 -11.50
C VAL A 243 -15.18 -5.76 -12.84
N ALA A 244 -15.75 -6.95 -13.02
CA ALA A 244 -15.64 -7.70 -14.28
C ALA A 244 -16.23 -6.92 -15.46
N LEU A 245 -17.45 -6.38 -15.31
CA LEU A 245 -18.09 -5.57 -16.34
C LEU A 245 -17.28 -4.31 -16.68
N GLY A 246 -16.68 -3.65 -15.68
CA GLY A 246 -15.79 -2.51 -15.91
C GLY A 246 -14.57 -2.88 -16.76
N ILE A 247 -13.93 -4.01 -16.47
CA ILE A 247 -12.79 -4.52 -17.25
C ILE A 247 -13.22 -4.88 -18.68
N ILE A 248 -14.35 -5.57 -18.83
CA ILE A 248 -14.90 -5.95 -20.14
C ILE A 248 -15.20 -4.69 -20.96
N SER A 249 -15.86 -3.69 -20.39
CA SER A 249 -16.14 -2.42 -21.08
C SER A 249 -14.88 -1.65 -21.50
N ALA A 250 -13.80 -1.74 -20.73
CA ALA A 250 -12.52 -1.11 -21.07
C ALA A 250 -11.69 -1.91 -22.10
N ASN A 251 -11.95 -3.21 -22.27
CA ASN A 251 -11.11 -4.12 -23.07
C ASN A 251 -11.90 -4.91 -24.12
N SER A 252 -13.03 -4.40 -24.59
CA SER A 252 -13.84 -5.05 -25.63
C SER A 252 -14.47 -4.02 -26.56
N GLY A 253 -13.75 -3.58 -27.59
CA GLY A 253 -14.27 -2.65 -28.61
C GLY A 253 -14.71 -3.32 -29.92
N GLU A 254 -15.00 -2.49 -30.92
CA GLU A 254 -15.54 -2.91 -32.22
C GLU A 254 -14.72 -4.02 -32.89
N ASP A 255 -13.39 -3.94 -32.82
CA ASP A 255 -12.49 -4.94 -33.40
C ASP A 255 -12.75 -6.34 -32.85
N LEU A 256 -12.92 -6.48 -31.53
CA LEU A 256 -13.24 -7.76 -30.89
C LEU A 256 -14.61 -8.30 -31.30
N PHE A 257 -15.60 -7.42 -31.50
CA PHE A 257 -16.93 -7.82 -31.96
C PHE A 257 -16.97 -8.17 -33.45
N SER A 258 -16.10 -7.57 -34.26
CA SER A 258 -15.98 -7.88 -35.70
C SER A 258 -15.50 -9.32 -35.95
N GLU A 259 -14.81 -9.92 -34.99
CA GLU A 259 -14.36 -11.32 -35.04
C GLU A 259 -15.47 -12.31 -34.65
N LEU A 260 -16.61 -11.84 -34.11
CA LEU A 260 -17.70 -12.70 -33.68
C LEU A 260 -18.61 -13.15 -34.85
N PRO A 261 -19.17 -14.37 -34.81
CA PRO A 261 -20.09 -14.85 -35.82
C PRO A 261 -21.39 -14.01 -35.89
N ARG A 262 -21.53 -13.17 -36.92
CA ARG A 262 -22.62 -12.17 -37.07
C ARG A 262 -22.53 -10.99 -36.09
N GLY A 263 -21.33 -10.67 -35.62
CA GLY A 263 -21.07 -9.45 -34.86
C GLY A 263 -21.55 -8.21 -35.62
N SER A 264 -22.19 -7.30 -34.89
CA SER A 264 -22.56 -5.98 -35.38
C SER A 264 -21.88 -4.94 -34.51
N ASN A 265 -21.21 -3.97 -35.14
CA ASN A 265 -20.56 -2.87 -34.43
C ASN A 265 -21.57 -2.01 -33.64
N SER A 266 -22.86 -2.08 -33.97
CA SER A 266 -23.88 -1.18 -33.43
C SER A 266 -24.45 -1.57 -32.07
N ALA A 267 -24.39 -2.84 -31.67
CA ALA A 267 -25.15 -3.32 -30.51
C ALA A 267 -24.33 -4.12 -29.48
N GLN A 268 -22.99 -4.18 -29.61
CA GLN A 268 -21.99 -4.82 -28.72
C GLN A 268 -22.54 -5.49 -27.44
N LYS A 269 -23.28 -6.60 -27.60
CA LYS A 269 -23.97 -7.26 -26.50
C LYS A 269 -23.02 -8.17 -25.76
N ILE A 270 -23.10 -8.14 -24.44
CA ILE A 270 -22.35 -9.03 -23.57
C ILE A 270 -23.26 -9.78 -22.62
N GLU A 271 -22.86 -11.00 -22.33
CA GLU A 271 -23.39 -11.83 -21.25
C GLU A 271 -22.23 -12.21 -20.33
N LEU A 272 -22.26 -11.68 -19.10
CA LEU A 272 -21.33 -12.06 -18.05
C LEU A 272 -21.97 -13.14 -17.18
N VAL A 273 -21.35 -14.32 -17.10
CA VAL A 273 -21.77 -15.42 -16.24
C VAL A 273 -20.78 -15.56 -15.09
N LEU A 274 -21.22 -15.26 -13.87
CA LEU A 274 -20.45 -15.53 -12.66
C LEU A 274 -20.63 -16.97 -12.20
N LEU A 275 -19.52 -17.68 -12.10
CA LEU A 275 -19.45 -19.05 -11.63
C LEU A 275 -18.96 -19.11 -10.18
N GLN A 276 -19.48 -20.07 -9.42
CA GLN A 276 -18.94 -20.49 -8.14
C GLN A 276 -18.76 -22.00 -8.16
N ASN A 277 -17.53 -22.50 -7.96
CA ASN A 277 -17.21 -23.92 -8.10
C ASN A 277 -17.68 -24.51 -9.46
N LYS A 278 -17.56 -23.72 -10.55
CA LYS A 278 -18.02 -24.05 -11.91
C LYS A 278 -19.54 -24.16 -12.10
N ILE A 279 -20.33 -23.69 -11.14
CA ILE A 279 -21.79 -23.61 -11.24
C ILE A 279 -22.18 -22.14 -11.52
N PRO A 280 -22.98 -21.85 -12.56
CA PRO A 280 -23.54 -20.52 -12.78
C PRO A 280 -24.36 -20.07 -11.57
N MET A 281 -24.07 -18.87 -11.07
CA MET A 281 -24.77 -18.27 -9.93
C MET A 281 -25.56 -17.03 -10.34
N LEU A 282 -25.01 -16.26 -11.28
CA LEU A 282 -25.58 -15.01 -11.77
C LEU A 282 -25.17 -14.84 -13.23
N ALA A 283 -26.12 -14.47 -14.07
CA ALA A 283 -25.85 -13.98 -15.40
C ALA A 283 -26.32 -12.53 -15.53
N ILE A 284 -25.51 -11.72 -16.19
CA ILE A 284 -25.79 -10.30 -16.44
C ILE A 284 -25.67 -10.07 -17.93
N ASN A 285 -26.79 -9.67 -18.53
CA ASN A 285 -26.85 -9.24 -19.91
C ASN A 285 -26.76 -7.72 -19.95
N THR A 286 -25.90 -7.16 -20.80
CA THR A 286 -25.85 -5.72 -21.04
C THR A 286 -25.31 -5.41 -22.43
N GLU A 287 -25.45 -4.16 -22.84
CA GLU A 287 -24.79 -3.60 -24.01
C GLU A 287 -23.62 -2.71 -23.56
N LEU A 288 -22.48 -2.80 -24.25
CA LEU A 288 -21.25 -2.15 -23.79
C LEU A 288 -21.27 -0.63 -23.91
N ASN A 289 -21.88 -0.05 -24.94
CA ASN A 289 -21.93 1.40 -25.09
C ASN A 289 -22.79 2.03 -23.98
N CYS A 290 -23.94 1.44 -23.69
CA CYS A 290 -24.82 1.80 -22.60
C CYS A 290 -24.13 1.67 -21.23
N TYR A 291 -23.39 0.58 -21.00
CA TYR A 291 -22.66 0.40 -19.74
C TYR A 291 -21.47 1.37 -19.59
N ARG A 292 -20.76 1.68 -20.68
CA ARG A 292 -19.71 2.73 -20.69
C ARG A 292 -20.29 4.11 -20.34
N ASP A 293 -21.46 4.43 -20.86
CA ASP A 293 -22.15 5.68 -20.55
C ASP A 293 -22.56 5.75 -19.08
N PHE A 294 -23.05 4.64 -18.51
CA PHE A 294 -23.28 4.51 -17.07
C PHE A 294 -22.01 4.75 -16.26
N LEU A 295 -20.88 4.13 -16.64
CA LEU A 295 -19.61 4.33 -15.93
C LEU A 295 -19.15 5.80 -15.98
N LYS A 296 -19.30 6.48 -17.13
CA LYS A 296 -18.84 7.86 -17.33
C LYS A 296 -19.72 8.90 -16.64
N THR A 297 -21.03 8.72 -16.72
CA THR A 297 -22.02 9.76 -16.38
C THR A 297 -22.90 9.43 -15.19
N GLY A 298 -22.95 8.16 -14.78
CA GLY A 298 -23.91 7.66 -13.81
C GLY A 298 -25.33 7.51 -14.35
N ALA A 299 -25.58 7.76 -15.64
CA ALA A 299 -26.89 7.56 -16.26
C ALA A 299 -27.27 6.08 -16.26
N GLU A 300 -28.52 5.77 -15.87
CA GLU A 300 -29.00 4.39 -15.81
C GLU A 300 -28.89 3.70 -17.18
N CYS A 301 -28.22 2.54 -17.22
CA CYS A 301 -28.21 1.70 -18.41
C CYS A 301 -29.42 0.77 -18.41
N SER A 302 -30.45 1.12 -19.18
CA SER A 302 -31.72 0.37 -19.24
C SER A 302 -31.61 -1.01 -19.91
N GLN A 303 -30.44 -1.35 -20.43
CA GLN A 303 -30.17 -2.63 -21.13
C GLN A 303 -29.46 -3.64 -20.22
N VAL A 304 -29.26 -3.32 -18.94
CA VAL A 304 -28.74 -4.27 -17.94
C VAL A 304 -29.88 -5.14 -17.42
N GLU A 305 -29.79 -6.44 -17.66
CA GLU A 305 -30.73 -7.43 -17.15
C GLU A 305 -29.99 -8.48 -16.32
N PHE A 306 -30.53 -8.77 -15.13
CA PHE A 306 -30.01 -9.80 -14.24
C PHE A 306 -30.87 -11.06 -14.36
N SER A 307 -30.23 -12.19 -14.66
CA SER A 307 -30.86 -13.50 -14.59
C SER A 307 -30.17 -14.34 -13.51
N ASN A 308 -30.97 -14.88 -12.59
CA ASN A 308 -30.52 -15.95 -11.73
C ASN A 308 -30.59 -17.25 -12.54
N GLU A 309 -29.43 -17.81 -12.87
CA GLU A 309 -29.36 -19.18 -13.35
C GLU A 309 -29.30 -20.10 -12.13
N GLY A 310 -30.44 -20.69 -11.79
CA GLY A 310 -30.61 -21.65 -10.69
C GLY A 310 -31.07 -23.00 -11.19
#